data_AF-E7QTW4-F1
#
_entry.id   AF-E7QTW4-F1
#
_cell.length_a   1.000
_cell.length_b   1.000
_cell.length_c   1.000
_cell.angle_alpha   90.00
_cell.angle_beta   90.00
_cell.angle_gamma   90.00
#
_symmetry.space_group_name_H-M   'P 1'
#
loop_
_entity.id
_entity.type
_entity.pdbx_description
1 polymer ?
#
loop_
_entity_poly.entity_id
_entity_poly.type
_entity_poly.pdbx_seq_one_letter_code
_entity_poly.pdbx_strand_id
1 'polypeptide(L)' 'MFESLLELGMFALYIAGSGLLTVLGAVTEYQGIQNALSGDNTMALWFVWMGTVALIAGLMLARDKVLHRVTA' A
#
# COMPACT_ATOMS: atom_id res chain seq x y z
N MET A 1 24.67 -18.97 -4.39
CA MET A 1 24.23 -18.29 -5.64
C MET A 1 22.71 -18.20 -5.75
N PHE A 2 21.96 -19.30 -5.54
CA PHE A 2 20.48 -19.26 -5.50
C PHE A 2 19.90 -18.40 -4.37
N GLU A 3 20.56 -18.39 -3.21
CA GLU A 3 20.14 -17.62 -2.04
C GLU A 3 20.10 -16.11 -2.31
N SER A 4 21.12 -15.58 -3.00
CA SER A 4 21.17 -14.16 -3.40
C SER A 4 20.10 -13.79 -4.43
N LEU A 5 19.75 -14.70 -5.35
CA LEU A 5 18.66 -14.49 -6.31
C LEU A 5 17.30 -14.49 -5.63
N LEU A 6 17.08 -15.41 -4.68
CA LEU A 6 15.87 -15.45 -3.86
C LEU A 6 15.73 -14.18 -3.03
N GLU A 7 16.81 -13.71 -2.44
CA GLU A 7 16.82 -12.50 -1.63
C GLU A 7 16.49 -11.25 -2.46
N LEU A 8 17.09 -11.12 -3.66
CA LEU A 8 16.77 -10.04 -4.60
C LEU A 8 15.31 -10.11 -5.07
N GLY A 9 14.81 -11.31 -5.37
CA GLY A 9 13.43 -11.53 -5.78
C GLY A 9 12.43 -11.12 -4.69
N MET A 10 12.69 -11.51 -3.45
CA MET A 10 11.87 -11.11 -2.30
C MET A 10 11.90 -9.60 -2.06
N PHE A 11 13.07 -8.97 -2.21
CA PHE A 11 13.19 -7.51 -2.11
C PHE A 11 12.37 -6.79 -3.18
N ALA A 12 12.45 -7.24 -4.44
CA ALA A 12 11.64 -6.69 -5.52
C ALA A 12 10.13 -6.84 -5.26
N LEU A 13 9.70 -7.98 -4.70
CA LEU A 13 8.31 -8.20 -4.30
C LEU A 13 7.86 -7.25 -3.19
N TYR A 14 8.71 -6.94 -2.21
CA TYR A 14 8.36 -5.97 -1.17
C TYR A 14 8.19 -4.55 -1.72
N ILE A 15 9.06 -4.13 -2.64
CA ILE A 15 8.92 -2.85 -3.33
C ILE A 15 7.61 -2.81 -4.14
N ALA A 16 7.37 -3.85 -4.96
CA ALA A 16 6.18 -3.94 -5.78
C ALA A 16 4.90 -3.97 -4.93
N GLY A 17 4.87 -4.78 -3.87
CA GLY A 17 3.75 -4.89 -2.96
C GLY A 17 3.48 -3.58 -2.22
N SER A 18 4.52 -2.90 -1.76
CA SER A 18 4.40 -1.58 -1.12
C SER A 18 3.83 -0.54 -2.08
N GLY A 19 4.36 -0.49 -3.31
CA GLY A 19 3.87 0.44 -4.34
C GLY A 19 2.42 0.16 -4.69
N LEU A 20 2.07 -1.11 -4.87
CA LEU A 20 0.71 -1.53 -5.20
C LEU A 20 -0.28 -1.19 -4.07
N LEU A 21 0.06 -1.46 -2.82
CA LEU A 21 -0.76 -1.09 -1.66
C LEU A 21 -0.96 0.43 -1.58
N THR A 22 0.08 1.21 -1.87
CA THR A 22 0.01 2.67 -1.86
C THR A 22 -0.94 3.18 -2.96
N VAL A 23 -0.80 2.67 -4.19
CA VAL A 23 -1.67 3.04 -5.31
C VAL A 23 -3.12 2.63 -5.03
N LEU A 24 -3.34 1.41 -4.56
CA LEU A 24 -4.68 0.94 -4.19
C LEU A 24 -5.29 1.81 -3.08
N GLY A 25 -4.51 2.17 -2.06
CA GLY A 25 -4.95 3.07 -1.01
C GLY A 25 -5.42 4.41 -1.56
N ALA A 26 -4.60 5.05 -2.41
CA ALA A 26 -4.94 6.33 -3.03
C ALA A 26 -6.18 6.26 -3.94
N VAL A 27 -6.30 5.20 -4.75
CA VAL A 27 -7.49 4.98 -5.61
C VAL A 27 -8.74 4.77 -4.75
N THR A 28 -8.61 4.05 -3.64
CA THR A 28 -9.72 3.77 -2.74
C THR A 28 -10.19 5.05 -2.02
N GLU A 29 -9.26 5.90 -1.57
CA GLU A 29 -9.61 7.21 -1.01
C GLU A 29 -10.32 8.10 -2.03
N TYR A 30 -9.87 8.12 -3.28
CA TYR A 30 -10.55 8.84 -4.36
C TYR A 30 -12.00 8.37 -4.51
N GLN A 31 -12.25 7.05 -4.51
CA GLN A 31 -13.60 6.52 -4.54
C GLN A 31 -14.41 6.89 -3.29
N GLY A 32 -13.79 6.92 -2.11
CA GLY A 32 -14.44 7.38 -0.89
C GLY A 32 -14.94 8.82 -1.00
N ILE A 33 -14.11 9.71 -1.56
CA ILE A 33 -14.50 11.11 -1.82
C ILE A 33 -15.66 11.17 -2.82
N GLN A 34 -15.61 10.41 -3.92
CA GLN A 34 -16.68 10.39 -4.92
C GLN A 34 -18.00 9.88 -4.33
N ASN A 35 -17.96 8.88 -3.45
CA ASN A 35 -19.16 8.38 -2.76
C ASN A 35 -19.69 9.38 -1.71
N ALA A 36 -18.82 10.12 -1.03
CA ALA A 36 -19.25 11.18 -0.13
C ALA A 36 -19.98 12.30 -0.90
N LEU A 37 -19.46 12.66 -2.08
CA LEU A 37 -20.08 13.67 -2.95
C LEU A 37 -21.40 13.21 -3.56
N SER A 38 -21.59 11.90 -3.77
CA SER A 38 -22.87 11.33 -4.24
C SER A 38 -23.90 11.15 -3.12
N GLY A 39 -23.51 11.39 -1.86
CA GLY A 39 -24.37 11.23 -0.68
C GLY A 39 -24.40 9.82 -0.09
N ASP A 40 -23.63 8.87 -0.64
CA ASP A 40 -23.46 7.53 -0.07
C ASP A 40 -22.36 7.54 1.01
N ASN A 41 -22.73 8.05 2.18
CA ASN A 41 -21.81 8.17 3.30
C ASN A 41 -21.33 6.82 3.86
N THR A 42 -22.12 5.75 3.70
CA THR A 42 -21.73 4.42 4.19
C THR A 42 -20.57 3.88 3.35
N MET A 43 -20.69 3.94 2.02
CA MET A 43 -19.60 3.53 1.12
C MET A 43 -18.41 4.48 1.24
N ALA A 44 -18.64 5.79 1.38
CA ALA A 44 -17.57 6.75 1.59
C ALA A 44 -16.69 6.39 2.81
N LEU A 45 -17.32 6.12 3.96
CA LEU A 45 -16.61 5.78 5.18
C LEU A 45 -15.82 4.48 5.04
N TRP A 46 -16.43 3.47 4.39
CA TRP A 46 -15.80 2.19 4.12
C TRP A 46 -14.55 2.34 3.24
N PHE A 47 -14.65 3.12 2.17
CA PHE A 47 -13.53 3.35 1.26
C PHE A 47 -12.40 4.15 1.92
N VAL A 48 -12.72 5.17 2.71
CA VAL A 48 -11.70 5.90 3.49
C VAL A 48 -10.98 4.97 4.47
N TRP A 49 -11.72 4.11 5.18
CA TRP A 49 -11.14 3.13 6.09
C TRP A 49 -10.19 2.16 5.35
N MET A 50 -10.66 1.54 4.28
CA MET A 50 -9.87 0.59 3.50
C MET A 50 -8.67 1.25 2.81
N GLY A 51 -8.83 2.47 2.30
CA GLY A 51 -7.75 3.27 1.74
C GLY A 51 -6.66 3.56 2.75
N THR A 52 -7.06 3.99 3.96
CA THR A 52 -6.14 4.23 5.08
C THR A 52 -5.38 2.95 5.46
N VAL A 53 -6.06 1.82 5.59
CA VAL A 53 -5.42 0.54 5.90
C VAL A 53 -4.40 0.13 4.84
N ALA A 54 -4.74 0.27 3.56
CA ALA A 54 -3.83 -0.04 2.46
C ALA A 54 -2.60 0.86 2.45
N LEU A 55 -2.77 2.17 2.68
CA LEU A 55 -1.66 3.12 2.79
C LEU A 55 -0.74 2.79 3.97
N ILE A 56 -1.30 2.53 5.16
CA ILE A 56 -0.51 2.16 6.34
C ILE A 56 0.25 0.85 6.08
N ALA A 57 -0.41 -0.17 5.52
CA ALA A 57 0.23 -1.43 5.20
C ALA A 57 1.37 -1.24 4.17
N GLY A 58 1.16 -0.42 3.14
CA GLY A 58 2.17 -0.06 2.16
C GLY A 58 3.36 0.64 2.81
N LEU A 59 3.13 1.64 3.66
CA LEU A 59 4.18 2.39 4.35
C LEU A 59 4.97 1.52 5.34
N MET A 60 4.30 0.64 6.09
CA MET A 60 4.97 -0.31 6.97
C MET A 60 5.86 -1.26 6.18
N LEU A 61 5.36 -1.77 5.04
CA LEU A 61 6.13 -2.67 4.19
C LEU A 61 7.34 -1.95 3.58
N ALA A 62 7.17 -0.73 3.09
CA ALA A 62 8.26 0.12 2.63
C ALA A 62 9.30 0.34 3.74
N ARG A 63 8.87 0.76 4.92
CA ARG A 63 9.79 1.09 6.03
C ARG A 63 10.58 -0.14 6.47
N ASP A 64 9.89 -1.22 6.80
CA ASP A 64 10.49 -2.34 7.53
C ASP A 64 11.27 -3.29 6.60
N LYS A 65 10.88 -3.39 5.32
CA LYS A 65 11.50 -4.32 4.37
C LYS A 65 12.33 -3.63 3.29
N VAL A 66 11.99 -2.40 2.90
CA VAL A 66 12.70 -1.68 1.84
C VAL A 66 13.71 -0.70 2.44
N LEU A 67 13.24 0.26 3.23
CA LEU A 67 14.07 1.34 3.76
C LEU A 67 15.19 0.81 4.67
N HIS A 68 14.86 -0.11 5.58
CA HIS A 68 15.84 -0.74 6.46
C HIS A 68 16.99 -1.43 5.71
N ARG A 69 16.74 -1.97 4.52
CA ARG A 69 17.76 -2.62 3.68
C ARG A 69 18.58 -1.65 2.83
N VAL A 70 18.08 -0.44 2.59
CA VAL A 70 18.76 0.59 1.79
C VAL A 70 19.63 1.49 2.68
N THR A 71 19.24 1.69 3.95
CA THR A 71 19.96 2.56 4.88
C THR A 71 20.92 1.83 5.84
N ALA A 72 20.90 0.49 5.86
CA ALA A 72 21.83 -0.33 6.65
C ALA A 72 23.07 -0.70 5.81
#